data_AF-A0A4U6B8X4-F1
#
_entry.id   AF-A0A4U6B8X4-F1
#
_cell.length_a   1.000
_cell.length_b   1.000
_cell.length_c   1.000
_cell.angle_alpha   90.00
_cell.angle_beta   90.00
_cell.angle_gamma   90.00
#
_symmetry.space_group_name_H-M   'P 1'
#
loop_
_entity.id
_entity.type
_entity.pdbx_description
1 polymer ?
#
loop_
_entity_poly.entity_id
_entity_poly.type
_entity_poly.pdbx_seq_one_letter_code
_entity_poly.pdbx_strand_id
1 'polypeptide(L)' 'MHSIYADLGITVIDTDRAVLRAAARMLPAWVRRDRCKRLLRRKFYREMLRCHAAAQSGAWQTWH' A
#
# COMPACT_ATOMS: atom_id res chain seq x y z
N MET A 1 4.41 17.53 1.41
CA MET A 1 4.15 16.21 2.00
C MET A 1 3.63 15.29 0.90
N HIS A 2 4.52 14.57 0.20
CA HIS A 2 4.12 13.59 -0.80
C HIS A 2 3.54 12.40 -0.05
N SER A 3 2.23 12.42 0.17
CA SER A 3 1.56 11.30 0.81
C SER A 3 1.66 10.12 -0.14
N ILE A 4 2.07 8.96 0.36
CA ILE A 4 2.19 7.70 -0.41
C ILE A 4 0.89 7.45 -1.22
N TYR A 5 -0.24 7.93 -0.70
CA TYR A 5 -1.56 7.95 -1.32
C TYR A 5 -1.67 8.73 -2.64
N ALA A 6 -0.96 9.85 -2.81
CA ALA A 6 -1.03 10.70 -4.00
C ALA A 6 -0.45 10.02 -5.24
N ASP A 7 0.67 9.29 -5.10
CA ASP A 7 1.27 8.50 -6.18
C ASP A 7 0.47 7.25 -6.54
N LEU A 8 -0.31 6.74 -5.58
CA LEU A 8 -1.02 5.48 -5.69
C LEU A 8 -2.49 5.65 -6.08
N GLY A 9 -3.02 6.88 -6.09
CA GLY A 9 -4.42 7.18 -6.39
C GLY A 9 -5.39 6.50 -5.42
N ILE A 10 -4.95 6.27 -4.18
CA ILE A 10 -5.74 5.65 -3.10
C ILE A 10 -5.94 6.67 -1.99
N THR A 11 -6.93 6.44 -1.15
CA THR A 11 -7.29 7.27 0.00
C THR A 11 -7.22 6.47 1.30
N VAL A 12 -7.25 7.15 2.45
CA VAL A 12 -7.21 6.48 3.76
C VAL A 12 -8.48 5.65 4.02
N ILE A 13 -9.59 5.98 3.36
CA ILE A 13 -10.88 5.25 3.45
C ILE A 13 -10.94 4.01 2.55
N ASP A 14 -9.97 3.81 1.65
CA ASP A 14 -9.96 2.66 0.77
C ASP A 14 -9.73 1.36 1.54
N THR A 15 -10.25 0.26 0.99
CA THR A 15 -10.04 -1.07 1.59
C THR A 15 -8.61 -1.56 1.39
N ASP A 16 -8.13 -2.41 2.29
CA ASP A 16 -6.84 -3.12 2.18
C ASP A 16 -6.60 -3.73 0.79
N ARG A 17 -7.66 -4.27 0.16
CA ARG A 17 -7.57 -4.87 -1.18
C ARG A 17 -7.30 -3.84 -2.27
N ALA A 18 -7.89 -2.65 -2.18
CA ALA A 18 -7.61 -1.55 -3.09
C ALA A 18 -6.16 -1.07 -2.94
N VAL A 19 -5.68 -0.94 -1.70
CA VAL A 19 -4.29 -0.60 -1.38
C VAL A 19 -3.32 -1.62 -1.96
N LEU A 20 -3.56 -2.92 -1.77
CA LEU A 20 -2.72 -3.97 -2.34
C LEU A 20 -2.73 -3.96 -3.88
N ARG A 21 -3.86 -3.67 -4.50
CA ARG A 21 -3.97 -3.58 -5.97
C ARG A 21 -3.18 -2.37 -6.50
N ALA A 22 -3.25 -1.23 -5.82
CA ALA A 22 -2.47 -0.05 -6.16
C ALA A 22 -0.96 -0.30 -5.96
N ALA A 23 -0.57 -0.89 -4.83
CA ALA A 23 0.80 -1.32 -4.53
C ALA A 23 1.36 -2.25 -5.63
N ALA A 24 0.56 -3.21 -6.07
CA ALA A 24 0.93 -4.13 -7.14
C ALA A 24 1.08 -3.41 -8.50
N ARG A 25 0.31 -2.35 -8.76
CA ARG A 25 0.42 -1.55 -9.99
C ARG A 25 1.70 -0.70 -10.02
N MET A 26 2.22 -0.27 -8.87
CA MET A 26 3.52 0.42 -8.80
C MET A 26 4.68 -0.49 -9.26
N LEU A 27 4.55 -1.80 -9.06
CA LEU A 27 5.59 -2.73 -9.44
C LEU A 27 5.58 -3.00 -10.95
N PRO A 28 6.71 -2.82 -11.64
CA PRO A 28 6.83 -3.20 -13.05
C PRO A 28 6.43 -4.66 -13.28
N ALA A 29 5.84 -4.96 -14.44
CA ALA A 29 5.33 -6.30 -14.75
C ALA A 29 6.39 -7.40 -14.60
N TRP A 30 7.66 -7.10 -14.93
CA TRP A 30 8.78 -8.02 -14.77
C TRP A 30 9.08 -8.33 -13.29
N VAL A 31 8.99 -7.35 -12.39
CA VAL A 31 9.13 -7.54 -10.93
C VAL A 31 7.99 -8.38 -10.36
N ARG A 32 6.78 -8.25 -10.92
CA ARG A 32 5.62 -9.07 -10.50
C ARG A 32 5.76 -10.54 -10.92
N ARG A 33 6.30 -10.79 -12.12
CA ARG A 33 6.45 -12.13 -12.70
C ARG A 33 7.65 -12.91 -12.16
N ASP A 34 8.68 -12.20 -11.70
CA ASP A 34 9.88 -12.81 -11.13
C ASP A 34 9.56 -13.64 -9.85
N ARG A 35 9.84 -14.95 -9.88
CA ARG A 35 9.59 -15.84 -8.72
C ARG A 35 10.56 -15.59 -7.57
N CYS A 36 11.80 -15.21 -7.85
CA CYS A 36 12.83 -14.94 -6.84
C CYS A 36 12.46 -13.73 -5.99
N LYS A 37 11.71 -12.78 -6.55
CA LYS A 37 11.23 -11.59 -5.84
C LYS A 37 9.95 -11.80 -5.04
N ARG A 38 9.43 -13.03 -4.93
CA ARG A 38 8.18 -13.34 -4.19
C ARG A 38 8.24 -12.87 -2.74
N LEU A 39 9.36 -13.10 -2.06
CA LEU A 39 9.52 -12.69 -0.66
C LEU A 39 9.56 -11.17 -0.51
N LEU A 40 10.29 -10.50 -1.42
CA LEU A 40 10.40 -9.04 -1.43
C LEU A 40 9.03 -8.39 -1.65
N ARG A 41 8.24 -8.88 -2.62
CA ARG A 41 6.86 -8.40 -2.84
C ARG A 41 5.98 -8.60 -1.60
N ARG A 42 6.09 -9.75 -0.93
CA ARG A 42 5.30 -10.01 0.29
C ARG A 42 5.68 -9.06 1.42
N LYS A 43 6.97 -8.76 1.60
CA LYS A 43 7.42 -7.75 2.58
C LYS A 43 6.88 -6.37 2.23
N PHE A 44 7.00 -5.96 0.97
CA PHE A 44 6.47 -4.68 0.48
C PHE A 44 4.96 -4.55 0.74
N TYR A 45 4.16 -5.55 0.38
CA TYR A 45 2.71 -5.54 0.61
C TYR A 45 2.34 -5.46 2.10
N ARG A 46 3.05 -6.18 2.97
CA ARG A 46 2.79 -6.12 4.42
C ARG A 46 3.11 -4.74 4.99
N GLU A 47 4.21 -4.15 4.56
CA GLU A 47 4.59 -2.81 5.04
C GLU A 47 3.58 -1.77 4.59
N MET A 48 3.10 -1.88 3.35
CA MET A 48 2.08 -0.98 2.82
C MET A 48 0.76 -1.08 3.59
N LEU A 49 0.33 -2.29 3.96
CA LEU A 49 -0.83 -2.49 4.82
C LEU A 49 -0.63 -1.94 6.23
N ARG A 50 0.58 -2.06 6.80
CA ARG A 50 0.89 -1.48 8.12
C ARG A 50 0.83 0.04 8.10
N CYS A 51 1.45 0.67 7.10
CA CYS A 51 1.38 2.12 6.91
C CYS A 51 -0.08 2.56 6.70
N HIS A 52 -0.87 1.78 5.97
CA HIS A 52 -2.29 2.07 5.75
C HIS A 52 -3.11 1.96 7.04
N ALA A 53 -2.94 0.89 7.81
CA ALA A 53 -3.61 0.72 9.09
C ALA A 53 -3.23 1.83 10.08
N ALA A 54 -1.94 2.19 10.15
CA ALA A 54 -1.48 3.30 10.99
C ALA A 54 -2.08 4.64 10.55
N ALA A 55 -2.14 4.90 9.24
CA ALA A 55 -2.75 6.10 8.68
C ALA A 55 -4.28 6.13 8.92
N GLN A 56 -4.97 5.00 8.81
CA GLN A 56 -6.37 4.88 9.19
C GLN A 56 -6.53 5.22 10.67
N SER A 57 -5.84 4.50 11.57
CA SER A 57 -5.94 4.73 13.03
C SER A 57 -5.63 6.17 13.43
N GLY A 58 -4.59 6.78 12.85
CA GLY A 58 -4.25 8.18 13.08
C GLY A 58 -5.30 9.15 12.52
N ALA A 59 -5.86 8.86 11.35
CA ALA A 59 -6.98 9.62 10.82
C ALA A 59 -8.19 9.52 11.77
N TRP A 60 -8.60 8.32 12.19
CA TRP A 60 -9.69 8.11 13.14
C TRP A 60 -9.48 8.86 14.47
N GLN A 61 -8.23 9.05 14.91
CA GLN A 61 -7.89 9.84 16.11
C GLN A 61 -8.00 11.36 15.89
N THR A 62 -7.76 11.85 14.68
CA THR A 62 -7.92 13.28 14.35
C THR A 62 -9.37 13.71 14.08
N TRP A 63 -10.31 12.76 13.95
CA TRP A 63 -11.74 13.03 13.77
C TRP A 63 -12.54 13.00 15.10
N HIS A 64 -11.86 13.05 16.24
CA HIS A 64 -12.43 13.02 17.59
C HIS A 64 -12.15 14.32 18.34
#